data_AF-A0A944SIZ4-F1
#
_entry.id   AF-A0A944SIZ4-F1
#
_cell.length_a   1.000
_cell.length_b   1.000
_cell.length_c   1.000
_cell.angle_alpha   90.00
_cell.angle_beta   90.00
_cell.angle_gamma   90.00
#
_symmetry.space_group_name_H-M   'P 1'
#
loop_
_entity.id
_entity.type
_entity.pdbx_description
1 polymer ?
#
loop_
_entity_poly.entity_id
_entity_poly.type
_entity_poly.pdbx_seq_one_letter_code
_entity_poly.pdbx_strand_id
1 'polypeptide(L)'
;MRRGGILNVELASAIAMMGHDDIMLVTDAGFPIEYPDDRVIDLAVVPNVPDLFTVLKGIRQEMWVEKFALIDVTDKYGPNVKNGVAEIFPDAIATTMPNEWFHEEGYRKAKFFVRTGGWWPWGNVALFSGIPAVEWFGATGGPLPEDWQERYDLAKKYGQEGVD
;
A
#
# COMPACT_ATOMS: atom_id res chain seq x y z
N MET A 1 -9.30 -16.85 15.90
CA MET A 1 -9.44 -17.13 14.45
C MET A 1 -10.20 -15.97 13.82
N ARG A 2 -9.68 -15.37 12.74
CA ARG A 2 -10.36 -14.28 12.01
C ARG A 2 -11.43 -14.85 11.08
N ARG A 3 -12.50 -14.09 10.85
CA ARG A 3 -13.62 -14.48 9.95
C ARG A 3 -13.31 -14.23 8.47
N GLY A 4 -12.32 -13.41 8.15
CA GLY A 4 -11.88 -13.06 6.80
C GLY A 4 -10.63 -12.18 6.83
N GLY A 5 -10.17 -11.78 5.64
CA GLY A 5 -9.03 -10.90 5.44
C GLY A 5 -7.65 -11.54 5.66
N ILE A 6 -6.67 -10.75 6.10
CA ILE A 6 -5.29 -11.16 6.39
C ILE A 6 -5.25 -12.10 7.59
N LEU A 7 -4.78 -13.32 7.37
CA LEU A 7 -4.61 -14.34 8.43
C LEU A 7 -3.23 -14.31 9.09
N ASN A 8 -2.22 -13.77 8.40
CA ASN A 8 -0.87 -13.66 8.94
C ASN A 8 -0.89 -12.69 10.14
N VAL A 9 -0.43 -13.16 11.30
CA VAL A 9 -0.54 -12.41 12.58
C VAL A 9 0.26 -11.12 12.53
N GLU A 10 1.47 -11.15 11.98
CA GLU A 10 2.35 -9.98 11.90
C GLU A 10 1.82 -8.94 10.92
N LEU A 11 1.39 -9.35 9.72
CA LEU A 11 0.79 -8.44 8.75
C LEU A 11 -0.54 -7.86 9.27
N ALA A 12 -1.38 -8.66 9.91
CA ALA A 12 -2.61 -8.18 10.52
C ALA A 12 -2.33 -7.15 11.62
N SER A 13 -1.33 -7.42 12.47
CA SER A 13 -0.89 -6.48 13.50
C SER A 13 -0.32 -5.20 12.90
N ALA A 14 0.52 -5.31 11.87
CA ALA A 14 1.12 -4.17 11.18
C ALA A 14 0.06 -3.25 10.58
N ILE A 15 -0.93 -3.82 9.86
CA ILE A 15 -2.06 -3.06 9.31
C ILE A 15 -2.84 -2.36 10.42
N ALA A 16 -3.16 -3.05 11.51
CA ALA A 16 -3.88 -2.46 12.65
C ALA A 16 -3.10 -1.35 13.37
N MET A 17 -1.77 -1.32 13.22
CA MET A 17 -0.90 -0.30 13.78
C MET A 17 -0.71 0.90 12.85
N MET A 18 -1.15 0.85 11.59
CA MET A 18 -1.06 1.98 10.66
C MET A 18 -1.97 3.13 11.11
N GLY A 19 -1.43 4.35 11.13
CA GLY A 19 -2.19 5.58 11.25
C GLY A 19 -2.32 6.28 9.89
N HIS A 20 -3.03 7.40 9.84
CA HIS A 20 -3.06 8.26 8.65
C HIS A 20 -1.64 8.74 8.30
N ASP A 21 -1.32 8.82 7.00
CA ASP A 21 -0.03 9.19 6.40
C ASP A 21 1.14 8.21 6.61
N ASP A 22 0.98 7.17 7.43
CA ASP A 22 2.02 6.15 7.60
C ASP A 22 2.32 5.43 6.27
N ILE A 23 3.59 5.09 6.06
CA ILE A 23 4.05 4.39 4.86
C ILE A 23 4.28 2.92 5.17
N MET A 24 3.70 2.03 4.36
CA MET A 24 4.04 0.62 4.28
C MET A 24 4.73 0.34 2.95
N LEU A 25 5.94 -0.21 2.99
CA LEU A 25 6.64 -0.67 1.79
C LEU A 25 6.34 -2.14 1.54
N VAL A 26 5.61 -2.45 0.48
CA VAL A 26 5.37 -3.83 0.02
C VAL A 26 6.35 -4.12 -1.10
N THR A 27 7.24 -5.09 -0.89
CA THR A 27 8.44 -5.23 -1.71
C THR A 27 8.52 -6.57 -2.43
N ASP A 28 9.27 -6.58 -3.53
CA ASP A 28 9.69 -7.81 -4.20
C ASP A 28 10.70 -8.59 -3.34
N ALA A 29 11.06 -9.80 -3.77
CA ALA A 29 11.97 -10.65 -3.03
C ALA A 29 13.42 -10.10 -2.97
N GLY A 30 13.79 -9.18 -3.85
CA GLY A 30 15.16 -8.66 -4.01
C GLY A 30 15.43 -7.33 -3.30
N PHE A 31 14.41 -6.68 -2.73
CA PHE A 31 14.58 -5.39 -2.04
C PHE A 31 15.56 -5.52 -0.85
N PRO A 32 16.58 -4.63 -0.77
CA PRO A 32 17.58 -4.70 0.30
C PRO A 32 16.95 -4.27 1.63
N ILE A 33 16.99 -5.18 2.62
CA ILE A 33 16.57 -4.90 3.99
C ILE A 33 17.67 -5.36 4.95
N GLU A 34 18.03 -4.50 5.89
CA GLU A 34 18.95 -4.85 6.97
C GLU A 34 18.24 -5.78 7.97
N TYR A 35 18.90 -6.87 8.36
CA TYR A 35 18.37 -7.82 9.34
C TYR A 35 19.24 -7.87 10.60
N PRO A 36 18.65 -7.97 11.81
CA PRO A 36 17.21 -7.97 12.08
C PRO A 36 16.59 -6.56 12.08
N ASP A 37 15.35 -6.44 11.63
CA ASP A 37 14.55 -5.22 11.73
C ASP A 37 13.10 -5.59 12.08
N ASP A 38 12.62 -5.12 13.23
CA ASP A 38 11.28 -5.44 13.75
C ASP A 38 10.14 -4.87 12.89
N ARG A 39 10.46 -4.01 11.93
CA ARG A 39 9.50 -3.47 10.96
C ARG A 39 9.19 -4.45 9.83
N VAL A 40 9.93 -5.56 9.72
CA VAL A 40 9.86 -6.45 8.56
C VAL A 40 8.92 -7.63 8.81
N ILE A 41 7.93 -7.75 7.93
CA ILE A 41 7.06 -8.92 7.80
C ILE A 41 7.52 -9.66 6.54
N ASP A 42 8.35 -10.69 6.71
CA ASP A 42 8.84 -11.50 5.59
C ASP A 42 7.86 -12.65 5.30
N LEU A 43 7.12 -12.53 4.19
CA LEU A 43 6.17 -13.53 3.72
C LEU A 43 6.76 -14.41 2.62
N ALA A 44 7.97 -14.14 2.14
CA ALA A 44 8.55 -14.81 0.99
C ALA A 44 8.88 -16.28 1.31
N VAL A 45 8.32 -17.22 0.54
CA VAL A 45 8.60 -18.65 0.68
C VAL A 45 9.50 -19.14 -0.44
N VAL A 46 9.10 -18.90 -1.68
CA VAL A 46 9.79 -19.23 -2.93
C VAL A 46 9.38 -18.20 -4.00
N PRO A 47 10.03 -18.16 -5.19
CA PRO A 47 9.65 -17.22 -6.24
C PRO A 47 8.15 -17.24 -6.56
N ASN A 48 7.54 -16.05 -6.51
CA ASN A 48 6.12 -15.74 -6.64
C ASN A 48 5.18 -16.39 -5.61
N VAL A 49 5.68 -16.77 -4.42
CA VAL A 49 4.85 -17.35 -3.35
C VAL A 49 5.08 -16.64 -2.00
N PRO A 50 4.09 -15.89 -1.48
CA PRO A 50 3.00 -15.30 -2.26
C PRO A 50 3.56 -14.24 -3.23
N ASP A 51 2.90 -14.03 -4.36
CA ASP A 51 3.26 -12.94 -5.27
C ASP A 51 2.84 -11.56 -4.71
N LEU A 52 3.37 -10.51 -5.33
CA LEU A 52 3.09 -9.12 -4.94
C LEU A 52 1.59 -8.82 -4.90
N PHE A 53 0.85 -9.21 -5.94
CA PHE A 53 -0.56 -8.86 -6.09
C PHE A 53 -1.46 -9.61 -5.10
N THR A 54 -1.12 -10.84 -4.72
CA THR A 54 -1.81 -11.60 -3.68
C THR A 54 -1.75 -10.86 -2.36
N VAL A 55 -0.55 -10.38 -1.99
CA VAL A 55 -0.34 -9.63 -0.74
C VAL A 55 -1.05 -8.28 -0.80
N LEU A 56 -0.91 -7.53 -1.89
CA LEU A 56 -1.59 -6.23 -2.06
C LEU A 56 -3.11 -6.34 -2.01
N LYS A 57 -3.71 -7.36 -2.63
CA LYS A 57 -5.15 -7.63 -2.55
C LYS A 57 -5.61 -7.93 -1.13
N GLY A 58 -4.80 -8.66 -0.37
CA GLY A 58 -5.06 -8.90 1.05
C GLY A 58 -5.01 -7.61 1.88
N ILE A 59 -3.96 -6.79 1.68
CA ILE A 59 -3.83 -5.48 2.35
C ILE A 59 -5.01 -4.58 2.02
N ARG A 60 -5.44 -4.53 0.75
CA ARG A 60 -6.57 -3.71 0.30
C ARG A 60 -7.88 -4.03 1.03
N GLN A 61 -8.09 -5.26 1.47
CA GLN A 61 -9.30 -5.64 2.20
C GLN A 61 -9.36 -5.05 3.61
N GLU A 62 -8.24 -4.59 4.16
CA GLU A 62 -8.14 -4.17 5.57
C GLU A 62 -7.53 -2.79 5.78
N MET A 63 -6.91 -2.21 4.76
CA MET A 63 -6.22 -0.92 4.86
C MET A 63 -6.73 0.07 3.82
N TRP A 64 -7.15 1.24 4.29
CA TRP A 64 -7.40 2.39 3.43
C TRP A 64 -6.07 2.89 2.89
N VAL A 65 -5.97 3.04 1.57
CA VAL A 65 -4.78 3.55 0.90
C VAL A 65 -5.20 4.78 0.12
N GLU A 66 -4.70 5.95 0.50
CA GLU A 66 -5.05 7.20 -0.18
C GLU A 66 -4.12 7.52 -1.36
N LYS A 67 -2.91 6.96 -1.34
CA LYS A 67 -1.88 7.19 -2.34
C LYS A 67 -0.96 5.98 -2.39
N PHE A 68 -0.44 5.67 -3.58
CA PHE A 68 0.68 4.76 -3.73
C PHE A 68 1.77 5.33 -4.62
N ALA A 69 3.03 5.00 -4.32
CA ALA A 69 4.16 5.31 -5.18
C ALA A 69 4.81 4.04 -5.73
N LEU A 70 5.20 4.10 -7.01
CA LEU A 70 6.05 3.12 -7.67
C LEU A 70 7.41 3.73 -7.99
N ILE A 71 8.40 2.90 -8.29
CA ILE A 71 9.69 3.42 -8.79
C ILE A 71 9.45 4.06 -10.17
N ASP A 72 9.97 5.26 -10.44
CA ASP A 72 9.75 6.03 -11.68
C ASP A 72 9.92 5.22 -12.97
N VAL A 73 10.92 4.34 -13.00
CA VAL A 73 11.23 3.54 -14.20
C VAL A 73 10.21 2.43 -14.48
N THR A 74 9.32 2.15 -13.52
CA THR A 74 8.25 1.14 -13.62
C THR A 74 7.28 1.44 -14.76
N ASP A 75 7.03 2.72 -15.06
CA ASP A 75 6.15 3.08 -16.17
C ASP A 75 6.67 2.56 -17.52
N LYS A 76 8.00 2.57 -17.68
CA LYS A 76 8.68 2.11 -18.90
C LYS A 76 8.97 0.62 -18.90
N TYR A 77 9.45 0.08 -17.78
CA TYR A 77 10.00 -1.28 -17.73
C TYR A 77 9.17 -2.28 -16.92
N GLY A 78 8.21 -1.81 -16.14
CA GLY A 78 7.32 -2.64 -15.31
C GLY A 78 5.83 -2.33 -15.50
N PRO A 79 5.30 -2.20 -16.75
CA PRO A 79 3.91 -1.83 -16.97
C PRO A 79 2.91 -2.81 -16.32
N ASN A 80 3.27 -4.09 -16.19
CA ASN A 80 2.45 -5.08 -15.50
C ASN A 80 2.31 -4.77 -14.00
N VAL A 81 3.39 -4.34 -13.33
CA VAL A 81 3.36 -3.91 -11.93
C VAL A 81 2.50 -2.66 -11.80
N LYS A 82 2.74 -1.65 -12.65
CA LYS A 82 1.94 -0.42 -12.66
C LYS A 82 0.45 -0.69 -12.79
N ASN A 83 0.06 -1.44 -13.82
CA ASN A 83 -1.34 -1.71 -14.11
C ASN A 83 -1.99 -2.56 -13.01
N GLY A 84 -1.29 -3.59 -12.52
CA GLY A 84 -1.82 -4.44 -11.46
C GLY A 84 -2.02 -3.70 -10.14
N VAL A 85 -1.12 -2.79 -9.76
CA VAL A 85 -1.28 -1.96 -8.55
C VAL A 85 -2.44 -0.97 -8.73
N ALA A 86 -2.53 -0.32 -9.89
CA ALA A 86 -3.62 0.62 -10.19
C ALA A 86 -5.00 -0.08 -10.24
N GLU A 87 -5.06 -1.34 -10.63
CA GLU A 87 -6.29 -2.14 -10.59
C GLU A 87 -6.72 -2.47 -9.16
N ILE A 88 -5.77 -2.71 -8.25
CA ILE A 88 -6.04 -3.02 -6.84
C ILE A 88 -6.44 -1.77 -6.04
N PHE A 89 -5.83 -0.62 -6.35
CA PHE A 89 -6.05 0.66 -5.66
C PHE A 89 -6.51 1.75 -6.63
N PRO A 90 -7.68 1.59 -7.27
CA PRO A 90 -8.14 2.52 -8.30
C PRO A 90 -8.54 3.90 -7.73
N ASP A 91 -8.87 3.94 -6.44
CA ASP A 91 -9.24 5.09 -5.62
C ASP A 91 -8.04 5.81 -4.97
N ALA A 92 -6.84 5.24 -5.07
CA ALA A 92 -5.64 5.86 -4.53
C ALA A 92 -4.98 6.76 -5.57
N ILE A 93 -4.43 7.88 -5.13
CA ILE A 93 -3.61 8.75 -5.97
C ILE A 93 -2.35 8.00 -6.38
N ALA A 94 -2.17 7.76 -7.67
CA ALA A 94 -0.99 7.11 -8.22
C ALA A 94 0.13 8.13 -8.42
N THR A 95 1.32 7.85 -7.87
CA THR A 95 2.52 8.66 -8.10
C THR A 95 3.75 7.77 -8.33
N THR A 96 4.89 8.40 -8.59
CA THR A 96 6.17 7.71 -8.70
C THR A 96 7.23 8.41 -7.85
N MET A 97 8.25 7.65 -7.44
CA MET A 97 9.43 8.14 -6.74
C MET A 97 10.71 7.56 -7.36
N PRO A 98 11.85 8.27 -7.27
CA PRO A 98 13.13 7.72 -7.71
C PRO A 98 13.48 6.44 -6.95
N ASN A 99 14.21 5.52 -7.60
CA ASN A 99 14.69 4.29 -6.95
C ASN A 99 15.50 4.56 -5.68
N GLU A 100 16.28 5.64 -5.67
CA GLU A 100 17.03 6.09 -4.50
C GLU A 100 16.12 6.45 -3.33
N TRP A 101 14.96 7.07 -3.58
CA TRP A 101 14.00 7.40 -2.53
C TRP A 101 13.53 6.13 -1.80
N PHE A 102 13.25 5.04 -2.52
CA PHE A 102 12.85 3.77 -1.90
C PHE A 102 13.92 3.21 -0.97
N HIS A 103 15.20 3.31 -1.35
CA HIS A 103 16.32 2.81 -0.54
C HIS A 103 16.77 3.76 0.58
N GLU A 104 16.32 5.02 0.54
CA GLU A 104 16.77 6.06 1.47
C GLU A 104 15.60 6.58 2.32
N GLU A 105 14.91 7.63 1.85
CA GLU A 105 13.85 8.26 2.61
C GLU A 105 12.65 7.33 2.83
N GLY A 106 12.22 6.62 1.80
CA GLY A 106 11.16 5.62 1.87
C GLY A 106 11.50 4.53 2.87
N TYR A 107 12.72 4.00 2.82
CA TYR A 107 13.21 3.01 3.79
C TYR A 107 13.17 3.53 5.24
N ARG A 108 13.61 4.78 5.46
CA ARG A 108 13.61 5.38 6.81
C ARG A 108 12.22 5.72 7.32
N LYS A 109 11.33 6.20 6.44
CA LYS A 109 9.96 6.61 6.78
C LYS A 109 8.98 5.45 6.82
N ALA A 110 9.30 4.31 6.20
CA ALA A 110 8.48 3.12 6.25
C ALA A 110 8.29 2.68 7.71
N LYS A 111 7.04 2.61 8.12
CA LYS A 111 6.65 2.07 9.42
C LYS A 111 6.77 0.55 9.43
N PHE A 112 6.41 -0.08 8.32
CA PHE A 112 6.56 -1.52 8.10
C PHE A 112 7.01 -1.84 6.67
N PHE A 113 7.72 -2.95 6.54
CA PHE A 113 8.04 -3.59 5.27
C PHE A 113 7.28 -4.91 5.18
N VAL A 114 6.71 -5.21 4.02
CA VAL A 114 6.10 -6.50 3.73
C VAL A 114 6.84 -7.10 2.55
N ARG A 115 7.78 -8.00 2.84
CA ARG A 115 8.56 -8.66 1.78
C ARG A 115 7.74 -9.81 1.21
N THR A 116 7.52 -9.78 -0.09
CA THR A 116 6.77 -10.80 -0.80
C THR A 116 7.70 -11.78 -1.52
N GLY A 117 7.16 -12.90 -2.00
CA GLY A 117 7.87 -13.77 -2.94
C GLY A 117 7.95 -13.19 -4.36
N GLY A 118 7.41 -11.99 -4.62
CA GLY A 118 7.31 -11.39 -5.94
C GLY A 118 8.64 -11.41 -6.70
N TRP A 119 8.63 -11.99 -7.91
CA TRP A 119 9.81 -12.18 -8.75
C TRP A 119 9.85 -11.20 -9.93
N TRP A 120 9.61 -9.93 -9.63
CA TRP A 120 9.50 -8.84 -10.61
C TRP A 120 10.52 -7.75 -10.27
N PRO A 121 11.42 -7.36 -11.20
CA PRO A 121 12.24 -6.18 -11.00
C PRO A 121 11.37 -4.94 -10.75
N TRP A 122 11.75 -4.13 -9.75
CA TRP A 122 11.01 -2.94 -9.33
C TRP A 122 9.60 -3.23 -8.82
N GLY A 123 9.33 -4.45 -8.36
CA GLY A 123 8.06 -4.86 -7.76
C GLY A 123 7.86 -4.30 -6.35
N ASN A 124 8.16 -3.02 -6.15
CA ASN A 124 8.17 -2.34 -4.86
C ASN A 124 7.13 -1.21 -4.88
N VAL A 125 6.25 -1.23 -3.90
CA VAL A 125 5.11 -0.31 -3.79
C VAL A 125 5.13 0.36 -2.43
N ALA A 126 5.15 1.68 -2.40
CA ALA A 126 4.92 2.45 -1.18
C ALA A 126 3.42 2.74 -1.06
N LEU A 127 2.77 2.18 -0.04
CA LEU A 127 1.38 2.45 0.29
C LEU A 127 1.33 3.51 1.38
N PHE A 128 0.61 4.60 1.14
CA PHE A 128 0.35 5.65 2.12
C PHE A 128 -1.04 5.40 2.70
N SER A 129 -1.06 5.15 4.01
CA SER A 129 -2.27 4.85 4.76
C SER A 129 -3.22 6.05 4.76
N GLY A 130 -4.46 5.80 4.39
CA GLY A 130 -5.52 6.80 4.26
C GLY A 130 -6.61 6.63 5.32
N ILE A 131 -7.72 7.30 5.05
CA ILE A 131 -8.97 7.24 5.82
C ILE A 131 -10.14 7.06 4.84
N PRO A 132 -11.31 6.56 5.28
CA PRO A 132 -12.52 6.58 4.46
C PRO A 132 -13.01 8.02 4.29
N ALA A 133 -12.44 8.77 3.34
CA ALA A 133 -12.61 10.22 3.24
C ALA A 133 -14.09 10.65 3.16
N VAL A 134 -14.94 9.86 2.50
CA VAL A 134 -16.36 10.20 2.35
C VAL A 134 -17.11 10.13 3.68
N GLU A 135 -17.06 8.98 4.36
CA GLU A 135 -17.63 8.79 5.70
C GLU A 135 -17.00 9.75 6.72
N TRP A 136 -15.68 9.89 6.70
CA TRP A 136 -14.92 10.68 7.66
C TRP A 136 -15.29 12.16 7.64
N PHE A 137 -15.30 12.79 6.46
CA PHE A 137 -15.72 14.19 6.34
C PHE A 137 -17.23 14.37 6.44
N GLY A 138 -18.01 13.34 6.08
CA GLY A 138 -19.46 13.32 6.29
C GLY A 138 -19.85 13.55 7.76
N ALA A 139 -19.06 13.04 8.70
CA ALA A 139 -19.29 13.21 10.14
C ALA A 139 -19.16 14.67 10.62
N THR A 140 -18.53 15.55 9.86
CA THR A 140 -18.32 16.95 10.26
C THR A 140 -19.55 17.82 10.06
N GLY A 141 -20.44 17.45 9.12
CA GLY A 141 -21.55 18.30 8.65
C GLY A 141 -21.12 19.62 7.98
N GLY A 142 -19.81 19.83 7.79
CA GLY A 142 -19.23 21.01 7.15
C GLY A 142 -18.87 20.78 5.68
N PRO A 143 -18.39 21.84 4.98
CA PRO A 143 -17.85 21.67 3.64
C PRO A 143 -16.59 20.81 3.66
N LEU A 144 -16.40 20.04 2.59
CA LEU A 144 -15.15 19.31 2.36
C LEU A 144 -13.99 20.32 2.14
N PRO A 145 -12.84 20.15 2.80
CA PRO A 145 -11.65 20.95 2.49
C PRO A 145 -11.17 20.71 1.05
N GLU A 146 -10.66 21.76 0.39
CA GLU A 146 -10.29 21.72 -1.03
C GLU A 146 -9.19 20.69 -1.33
N ASP A 147 -8.22 20.54 -0.42
CA ASP A 147 -7.11 19.58 -0.53
C ASP A 147 -7.55 18.11 -0.41
N TRP A 148 -8.80 17.86 0.00
CA TRP A 148 -9.42 16.54 0.10
C TRP A 148 -10.33 16.19 -1.08
N GLN A 149 -10.61 17.14 -1.98
CA GLN A 149 -11.57 16.96 -3.06
C GLN A 149 -11.22 15.77 -3.96
N GLU A 150 -9.95 15.64 -4.36
CA GLU A 150 -9.50 14.54 -5.24
C GLU A 150 -9.69 13.17 -4.58
N ARG A 151 -9.25 13.01 -3.32
CA ARG A 151 -9.39 11.75 -2.57
C ARG A 151 -10.85 11.38 -2.37
N TYR A 152 -11.69 12.37 -2.07
CA TYR A 152 -13.12 12.20 -1.88
C TYR A 152 -13.81 11.74 -3.18
N ASP A 153 -13.50 12.37 -4.30
CA ASP A 153 -14.10 12.04 -5.60
C ASP A 153 -13.65 10.67 -6.10
N LEU A 154 -12.38 10.31 -5.90
CA LEU A 154 -11.86 8.98 -6.19
C LEU A 154 -12.56 7.91 -5.34
N ALA A 155 -12.69 8.13 -4.03
CA ALA A 155 -13.38 7.22 -3.12
C ALA A 155 -14.83 6.96 -3.58
N LYS A 156 -15.59 8.02 -3.90
CA LYS A 156 -16.95 7.87 -4.45
C LYS A 156 -16.99 7.13 -5.78
N LYS A 157 -16.09 7.48 -6.70
CA LYS A 157 -16.04 6.87 -8.04
C LYS A 157 -15.89 5.35 -7.98
N TYR A 158 -15.16 4.84 -6.99
CA TYR A 158 -14.88 3.40 -6.85
C TYR A 158 -15.62 2.72 -5.69
N GLY A 159 -16.60 3.39 -5.07
CA GLY A 159 -17.44 2.82 -4.01
C GLY A 159 -16.68 2.52 -2.71
N GLN A 160 -15.73 3.38 -2.37
CA GLN A 160 -14.80 3.25 -1.24
C GLN A 160 -15.13 4.31 -0.18
N GLU A 161 -16.42 4.38 0.16
CA GLU A 161 -16.98 5.54 0.86
C GLU A 161 -16.89 5.40 2.39
N GLY A 162 -16.82 4.18 2.93
CA GLY A 162 -16.88 3.94 4.36
C GLY A 162 -16.74 2.47 4.76
N VAL A 163 -17.02 2.16 6.02
CA VAL A 163 -16.90 0.82 6.63
C VAL A 163 -18.15 -0.07 6.52
N ASP A 164 -19.22 0.44 5.89
CA ASP A 164 -20.53 -0.23 5.76
C ASP A 164 -20.70 -1.07 4.48
#